data_AF-A0A6F9CIW6-F1
#
_entry.id   AF-A0A6F9CIW6-F1
#
_cell.length_a   1.000
_cell.length_b   1.000
_cell.length_c   1.000
_cell.angle_alpha   90.00
_cell.angle_beta   90.00
_cell.angle_gamma   90.00
#
_symmetry.space_group_name_H-M   'P 1'
#
loop_
_entity.id
_entity.type
_entity.pdbx_description
1 polymer ?
#
loop_
_entity_poly.entity_id
_entity_poly.type
_entity_poly.pdbx_seq_one_letter_code
_entity_poly.pdbx_strand_id
1 'polypeptide(L)'
;MEELTDNLIKYKDYVFAKDLFIAEYIDSLQTFEIRDSDIFLVTYPKSGTIWTQQIITSICESEMGDVYPNNLEMMPWLEYMEKRPDYSLRPNPRLFASHLTPWHSKRDQYNILFLTYEDMIMDLKTAVLKICRFLERDLTEADINKIWKNMFTVAQSERFDQVYEERMKDVTLKFIWDMDQQSE
;
A
#
# COMPACT_ATOMS: atom_id res chain seq x y z
N MET A 1 10.05 26.55 1.82
CA MET A 1 8.72 26.25 1.28
C MET A 1 8.59 27.04 0.00
N GLU A 2 8.18 26.41 -1.09
CA GLU A 2 8.08 27.00 -2.43
C GLU A 2 6.69 26.70 -2.98
N GLU A 3 5.94 27.75 -3.37
CA GLU A 3 4.65 27.56 -4.03
C GLU A 3 4.86 27.16 -5.50
N LEU A 4 4.27 26.03 -5.92
CA LEU A 4 4.38 25.54 -7.29
C LEU A 4 3.16 25.95 -8.12
N THR A 5 1.96 25.81 -7.55
CA THR A 5 0.68 26.19 -8.15
C THR A 5 -0.29 26.68 -7.07
N ASP A 6 -1.49 27.11 -7.47
CA ASP A 6 -2.54 27.51 -6.54
C ASP A 6 -2.86 26.43 -5.49
N ASN A 7 -2.70 25.15 -5.83
CA ASN A 7 -3.05 24.00 -4.98
C ASN A 7 -1.84 23.17 -4.51
N LEU A 8 -0.63 23.41 -5.05
CA LEU A 8 0.54 22.59 -4.77
C LEU A 8 1.66 23.40 -4.15
N ILE A 9 2.32 22.79 -3.18
CA ILE A 9 3.44 23.36 -2.47
C ILE A 9 4.59 22.36 -2.38
N LYS A 10 5.80 22.86 -2.58
CA LYS A 10 7.01 22.10 -2.37
C LYS A 10 7.59 22.45 -1.01
N TYR A 11 7.83 21.40 -0.22
CA TYR A 11 8.49 21.52 1.08
C TYR A 11 9.59 20.46 1.19
N LYS A 12 10.81 20.92 1.42
CA LYS A 12 12.03 20.12 1.23
C LYS A 12 12.03 19.55 -0.20
N ASP A 13 12.19 18.24 -0.35
CA ASP A 13 12.22 17.55 -1.65
C ASP A 13 10.86 16.93 -2.05
N TYR A 14 9.78 17.24 -1.33
CA TYR A 14 8.46 16.66 -1.54
C TYR A 14 7.43 17.70 -1.99
N VAL A 15 6.44 17.25 -2.75
CA VAL A 15 5.31 18.06 -3.22
C VAL A 15 4.04 17.61 -2.51
N PHE A 16 3.31 18.57 -1.96
CA PHE A 16 2.08 18.35 -1.21
C PHE A 16 0.92 19.18 -1.77
N ALA A 17 -0.31 18.71 -1.53
CA ALA A 17 -1.49 19.53 -1.68
C ALA A 17 -1.58 20.53 -0.51
N LYS A 18 -1.82 21.82 -0.80
CA LYS A 18 -1.83 22.89 0.22
C LYS A 18 -2.77 22.60 1.38
N ASP A 19 -3.95 22.05 1.11
CA ASP A 19 -4.98 21.79 2.12
C ASP A 19 -4.66 20.59 3.05
N LEU A 20 -3.67 19.76 2.69
CA LEU A 20 -3.32 18.54 3.44
C LEU A 20 -1.98 18.66 4.17
N PHE A 21 -1.32 19.82 4.11
CA PHE A 21 0.08 19.99 4.48
C PHE A 21 0.29 21.05 5.57
N ILE A 22 1.15 20.73 6.55
CA ILE A 22 1.68 21.67 7.54
C ILE A 22 3.18 21.41 7.71
N ALA A 23 4.01 22.43 7.52
CA ALA A 23 5.47 22.31 7.60
C ALA A 23 5.94 21.82 8.97
N GLU A 24 5.43 22.40 10.05
CA GLU A 24 5.79 22.04 11.42
C GLU A 24 5.46 20.58 11.73
N TYR A 25 4.36 20.07 11.16
CA TYR A 25 3.99 18.67 11.33
C TYR A 25 4.94 17.74 10.55
N ILE A 26 5.23 18.05 9.28
CA ILE A 26 6.20 17.29 8.48
C ILE A 26 7.58 17.27 9.15
N ASP A 27 7.99 18.37 9.80
CA ASP A 27 9.22 18.40 10.57
C ASP A 27 9.16 17.52 11.82
N SER A 28 8.04 17.52 12.53
CA SER A 28 7.83 16.68 13.72
C SER A 28 7.90 15.18 13.44
N LEU A 29 7.62 14.75 12.19
CA LEU A 29 7.72 13.33 11.79
C LEU A 29 9.16 12.80 11.85
N GLN A 30 10.19 13.65 11.88
CA GLN A 30 11.58 13.22 12.05
C GLN A 30 11.84 12.54 13.40
N THR A 31 11.02 12.86 14.41
CA THR A 31 11.06 12.27 15.74
C THR A 31 9.87 11.34 15.99
N PHE A 32 9.16 10.92 14.95
CA PHE A 32 8.05 9.99 15.08
C PHE A 32 8.55 8.66 15.67
N GLU A 33 7.90 8.22 16.75
CA GLU A 33 8.25 6.97 17.42
C GLU A 33 7.70 5.78 16.62
N ILE A 34 8.62 5.05 15.98
CA ILE A 34 8.33 3.81 15.26
C ILE A 34 8.41 2.64 16.24
N ARG A 35 7.43 1.74 16.16
CA ARG A 35 7.40 0.47 16.90
C ARG A 35 7.79 -0.67 15.97
N ASP A 36 8.34 -1.74 16.53
CA ASP A 36 8.71 -2.95 15.78
C ASP A 36 7.52 -3.60 15.06
N SER A 37 6.30 -3.40 15.59
CA SER A 37 5.06 -3.90 15.00
C SER A 37 4.43 -2.97 13.95
N ASP A 38 5.02 -1.81 13.67
CA ASP A 38 4.44 -0.87 12.70
C ASP A 38 4.60 -1.38 11.27
N ILE A 39 3.55 -1.19 10.47
CA ILE A 39 3.54 -1.55 9.05
C ILE A 39 3.33 -0.27 8.25
N PHE A 40 4.32 0.05 7.42
CA PHE A 40 4.27 1.19 6.50
C PHE A 40 4.06 0.69 5.07
N LEU A 41 2.96 1.10 4.45
CA LEU A 41 2.80 1.03 3.00
C LEU A 41 3.32 2.31 2.41
N VAL A 42 4.37 2.21 1.59
CA VAL A 42 4.89 3.40 0.94
C VAL A 42 4.98 3.29 -0.56
N THR A 43 4.44 4.31 -1.20
CA THR A 43 4.05 4.27 -2.62
C THR A 43 4.26 5.62 -3.28
N TYR A 44 4.31 5.62 -4.60
CA TYR A 44 4.15 6.85 -5.36
C TYR A 44 2.65 7.11 -5.60
N PRO A 45 2.18 8.37 -5.69
CA PRO A 45 0.78 8.64 -6.00
C PRO A 45 0.30 7.87 -7.24
N LYS A 46 -0.85 7.19 -7.10
CA LYS A 46 -1.51 6.38 -8.15
C LYS A 46 -0.81 5.08 -8.53
N SER A 47 0.14 4.56 -7.74
CA SER A 47 0.79 3.27 -7.99
C SER A 47 0.10 2.08 -7.29
N GLY A 48 -1.23 2.07 -7.19
CA GLY A 48 -1.97 0.97 -6.55
C GLY A 48 -2.07 1.03 -5.02
N THR A 49 -1.90 2.21 -4.41
CA THR A 49 -1.91 2.38 -2.93
C THR A 49 -3.19 1.86 -2.28
N ILE A 50 -4.37 2.27 -2.77
CA ILE A 50 -5.66 1.86 -2.20
C ILE A 50 -5.82 0.33 -2.22
N TRP A 51 -5.34 -0.29 -3.30
CA TRP A 51 -5.44 -1.73 -3.46
C TRP A 51 -4.58 -2.46 -2.45
N THR A 52 -3.34 -1.99 -2.27
CA THR A 52 -2.42 -2.56 -1.29
C THR A 52 -2.88 -2.28 0.15
N GLN A 53 -3.47 -1.10 0.43
CA GLN A 53 -4.11 -0.82 1.72
C GLN A 53 -5.17 -1.87 2.03
N GLN A 54 -6.09 -2.13 1.08
CA GLN A 54 -7.15 -3.11 1.26
C GLN A 54 -6.60 -4.53 1.53
N ILE A 55 -5.51 -4.93 0.85
CA ILE A 55 -4.87 -6.23 1.13
C ILE A 55 -4.35 -6.26 2.56
N ILE A 56 -3.52 -5.27 2.94
CA ILE A 56 -2.87 -5.24 4.25
C ILE A 56 -3.91 -5.17 5.36
N THR A 57 -4.94 -4.33 5.22
CA THR A 57 -6.00 -4.21 6.21
C THR A 57 -6.79 -5.50 6.36
N SER A 58 -7.13 -6.19 5.27
CA SER A 58 -7.81 -7.49 5.34
C SER A 58 -6.93 -8.59 5.94
N ILE A 59 -5.61 -8.58 5.70
CA ILE A 59 -4.68 -9.52 6.35
C ILE A 59 -4.66 -9.28 7.87
N CYS A 60 -4.66 -8.02 8.30
CA CYS A 60 -4.61 -7.63 9.72
C CYS A 60 -6.00 -7.54 10.40
N GLU A 61 -7.09 -7.84 9.70
CA GLU A 61 -8.47 -7.67 10.18
C GLU A 61 -8.72 -8.42 11.50
N SER A 62 -8.17 -9.63 11.62
CA SER A 62 -8.31 -10.48 12.81
C SER A 62 -7.72 -9.88 14.10
N GLU A 63 -6.76 -8.96 13.98
CA GLU A 63 -6.11 -8.30 15.12
C GLU A 63 -6.72 -6.94 15.46
N MET A 64 -7.35 -6.29 14.46
CA MET A 64 -7.85 -4.93 14.57
C MET A 64 -9.33 -4.87 14.93
N GLY A 65 -10.12 -5.90 14.57
CA GLY A 65 -11.57 -5.86 14.70
C GLY A 65 -12.22 -4.75 13.88
N ASP A 66 -13.50 -4.47 14.12
CA ASP A 66 -14.28 -3.44 13.41
C ASP A 66 -14.11 -2.04 14.05
N VAL A 67 -12.87 -1.71 14.45
CA VAL A 67 -12.55 -0.48 15.20
C VAL A 67 -12.55 0.75 14.29
N TYR A 68 -12.21 0.59 13.02
CA TYR A 68 -12.06 1.68 12.08
C TYR A 68 -13.08 1.57 10.94
N PRO A 69 -13.82 2.65 10.63
CA PRO A 69 -14.95 2.60 9.69
C PRO A 69 -14.53 2.53 8.21
N ASN A 70 -13.25 2.79 7.89
CA ASN A 70 -12.74 2.79 6.51
C ASN A 70 -11.20 2.70 6.48
N ASN A 71 -10.66 2.49 5.28
CA ASN A 71 -9.21 2.35 5.05
C ASN A 71 -8.40 3.59 5.44
N LEU A 72 -8.94 4.80 5.29
CA LEU A 72 -8.25 6.03 5.66
C LEU A 72 -8.05 6.11 7.17
N GLU A 73 -9.03 5.67 7.96
CA GLU A 73 -8.90 5.64 9.41
C GLU A 73 -8.05 4.46 9.90
N MET A 74 -8.15 3.31 9.25
CA MET A 74 -7.38 2.11 9.59
C MET A 74 -5.89 2.25 9.26
N MET A 75 -5.58 2.75 8.06
CA MET A 75 -4.22 2.94 7.55
C MET A 75 -4.02 4.38 7.05
N PRO A 76 -3.99 5.37 7.97
CA PRO A 76 -3.93 6.79 7.64
C PRO A 76 -2.64 7.17 6.93
N TRP A 77 -2.74 8.23 6.13
CA TRP A 77 -1.59 8.90 5.54
C TRP A 77 -0.82 9.65 6.62
N LEU A 78 0.41 9.23 6.87
CA LEU A 78 1.23 9.76 7.95
C LEU A 78 1.48 11.27 7.79
N GLU A 79 1.65 11.73 6.56
CA GLU A 79 1.88 13.14 6.21
C GLU A 79 0.61 14.00 6.13
N TYR A 80 -0.59 13.40 6.11
CA TYR A 80 -1.82 14.18 6.01
C TYR A 80 -2.32 14.61 7.39
N MET A 81 -2.80 15.84 7.45
CA MET A 81 -3.19 16.50 8.69
C MET A 81 -4.52 15.97 9.28
N GLU A 82 -5.31 15.20 8.54
CA GLU A 82 -6.71 14.95 8.91
C GLU A 82 -6.85 14.28 10.29
N LYS A 83 -7.34 15.08 11.25
CA LYS A 83 -7.75 14.71 12.60
C LYS A 83 -6.66 14.18 13.55
N ARG A 84 -5.45 14.79 13.58
CA ARG A 84 -4.39 14.63 14.63
C ARG A 84 -4.62 13.49 15.65
N PRO A 85 -4.62 12.21 15.24
CA PRO A 85 -4.81 11.15 16.20
C PRO A 85 -3.50 11.03 16.96
N ASP A 86 -3.56 10.92 18.27
CA ASP A 86 -2.39 10.47 19.00
C ASP A 86 -2.14 8.99 18.63
N TYR A 87 -1.25 8.77 17.66
CA TYR A 87 -0.90 7.44 17.18
C TYR A 87 -0.23 6.58 18.25
N SER A 88 0.20 7.17 19.37
CA SER A 88 0.69 6.40 20.52
C SER A 88 -0.43 5.59 21.19
N LEU A 89 -1.70 6.03 21.06
CA LEU A 89 -2.85 5.37 21.68
C LEU A 89 -3.43 4.24 20.80
N ARG A 90 -2.97 4.10 19.55
CA ARG A 90 -3.46 3.04 18.67
C ARG A 90 -2.96 1.66 19.11
N PRO A 91 -3.80 0.62 18.99
CA PRO A 91 -3.38 -0.77 19.22
C PRO A 91 -2.32 -1.19 18.21
N ASN A 92 -1.57 -2.22 18.55
CA ASN A 92 -0.57 -2.82 17.65
C ASN A 92 -1.18 -4.01 16.88
N PRO A 93 -0.74 -4.27 15.64
CA PRO A 93 0.15 -3.43 14.82
C PRO A 93 -0.50 -2.13 14.34
N ARG A 94 0.28 -1.03 14.21
CA ARG A 94 -0.21 0.21 13.61
C ARG A 94 0.08 0.21 12.11
N LEU A 95 -0.91 0.60 11.31
CA LEU A 95 -0.80 0.65 9.85
C LEU A 95 -0.71 2.10 9.39
N PHE A 96 0.22 2.42 8.50
CA PHE A 96 0.39 3.77 7.94
C PHE A 96 0.62 3.73 6.43
N ALA A 97 -0.02 4.64 5.69
CA ALA A 97 0.34 4.93 4.31
C ALA A 97 1.25 6.16 4.24
N SER A 98 2.15 6.20 3.27
CA SER A 98 2.92 7.41 2.99
C SER A 98 3.33 7.53 1.52
N HIS A 99 3.70 8.74 1.12
CA HIS A 99 4.42 9.12 -0.10
C HIS A 99 5.80 9.70 0.21
N LEU A 100 6.10 9.96 1.48
CA LEU A 100 7.44 10.36 1.89
C LEU A 100 8.38 9.19 1.65
N THR A 101 9.63 9.42 1.23
CA THR A 101 10.56 8.33 0.91
C THR A 101 11.82 8.25 1.81
N PRO A 102 11.71 8.43 3.14
CA PRO A 102 12.88 8.50 4.02
C PRO A 102 13.66 7.18 4.10
N TRP A 103 13.03 6.03 3.82
CA TRP A 103 13.71 4.71 3.88
C TRP A 103 14.89 4.60 2.92
N HIS A 104 14.94 5.37 1.83
CA HIS A 104 16.06 5.30 0.89
C HIS A 104 17.40 5.59 1.58
N SER A 105 17.40 6.46 2.59
CA SER A 105 18.60 6.84 3.33
C SER A 105 18.99 5.86 4.45
N LYS A 106 18.08 4.97 4.86
CA LYS A 106 18.24 4.08 6.03
C LYS A 106 17.72 2.66 5.74
N ARG A 107 17.90 2.19 4.51
CA ARG A 107 17.27 0.96 4.00
C ARG A 107 17.58 -0.26 4.87
N ASP A 108 18.82 -0.36 5.36
CA ASP A 108 19.29 -1.51 6.16
C ASP A 108 18.67 -1.59 7.56
N GLN A 109 17.93 -0.56 7.99
CA GLN A 109 17.26 -0.53 9.30
C GLN A 109 15.84 -1.08 9.25
N TYR A 110 15.33 -1.38 8.05
CA TYR A 110 13.94 -1.78 7.85
C TYR A 110 13.85 -3.14 7.16
N ASN A 111 12.86 -3.92 7.55
CA ASN A 111 12.39 -5.04 6.75
C ASN A 111 11.56 -4.44 5.60
N ILE A 112 11.98 -4.65 4.35
CA ILE A 112 11.33 -4.03 3.17
C ILE A 112 10.93 -5.09 2.17
N LEU A 113 9.64 -5.13 1.84
CA LEU A 113 9.10 -5.83 0.69
C LEU A 113 8.90 -4.82 -0.46
N PHE A 114 9.48 -5.11 -1.62
CA PHE A 114 9.16 -4.40 -2.85
C PHE A 114 8.01 -5.11 -3.56
N LEU A 115 6.98 -4.35 -3.88
CA LEU A 115 5.81 -4.81 -4.63
C LEU A 115 5.50 -3.76 -5.72
N THR A 116 5.20 -4.24 -6.91
CA THR A 116 4.79 -3.41 -8.05
C THR A 116 3.29 -3.57 -8.27
N TYR A 117 2.65 -2.53 -8.83
CA TYR A 117 1.25 -2.62 -9.19
C TYR A 117 1.03 -3.70 -10.26
N GLU A 118 1.98 -3.82 -11.17
CA GLU A 118 2.06 -4.82 -12.22
C GLU A 118 2.01 -6.24 -11.63
N ASP A 119 2.82 -6.53 -10.60
CA ASP A 119 2.78 -7.84 -9.92
C ASP A 119 1.38 -8.15 -9.37
N MET A 120 0.70 -7.14 -8.83
CA MET A 120 -0.63 -7.31 -8.23
C MET A 120 -1.72 -7.55 -9.26
N ILE A 121 -1.70 -6.85 -10.39
CA ILE A 121 -2.71 -7.03 -11.45
C ILE A 121 -2.55 -8.35 -12.19
N MET A 122 -1.33 -8.87 -12.29
CA MET A 122 -1.05 -10.09 -13.04
C MET A 122 -1.33 -11.34 -12.21
N ASP A 123 -0.92 -11.36 -10.94
CA ASP A 123 -1.26 -12.44 -10.01
C ASP A 123 -1.47 -11.91 -8.59
N LEU A 124 -2.72 -11.50 -8.33
CA LEU A 124 -3.12 -10.99 -7.04
C LEU A 124 -2.97 -12.02 -5.92
N LYS A 125 -3.20 -13.32 -6.19
CA LYS A 125 -3.07 -14.37 -5.17
C LYS A 125 -1.62 -14.48 -4.71
N THR A 126 -0.67 -14.49 -5.65
CA THR A 126 0.76 -14.51 -5.33
C THR A 126 1.22 -13.22 -4.65
N ALA A 127 0.73 -12.05 -5.07
CA ALA A 127 1.02 -10.79 -4.39
C ALA A 127 0.54 -10.80 -2.92
N VAL A 128 -0.70 -11.26 -2.66
CA VAL A 128 -1.24 -11.44 -1.32
C VAL A 128 -0.38 -12.41 -0.51
N LEU A 129 0.01 -13.56 -1.08
CA LEU A 129 0.89 -14.53 -0.43
C LEU A 129 2.27 -13.96 -0.08
N LYS A 130 2.86 -13.16 -0.97
CA LYS A 130 4.14 -12.45 -0.70
C LYS A 130 3.98 -11.52 0.50
N ILE A 131 2.89 -10.75 0.57
CA ILE A 131 2.61 -9.85 1.69
C ILE A 131 2.38 -10.64 2.99
N CYS A 132 1.57 -11.71 2.97
CA CYS A 132 1.33 -12.55 4.15
C CYS A 132 2.63 -13.11 4.73
N ARG A 133 3.50 -13.67 3.88
CA ARG A 133 4.80 -14.21 4.28
C ARG A 133 5.71 -13.13 4.86
N PHE A 134 5.75 -11.96 4.23
CA PHE A 134 6.55 -10.84 4.69
C PHE A 134 6.08 -10.28 6.04
N LEU A 135 4.77 -10.26 6.27
CA LEU A 135 4.17 -9.85 7.55
C LEU A 135 4.14 -10.98 8.59
N GLU A 136 4.69 -12.16 8.27
CA GLU A 136 4.70 -13.36 9.12
C GLU A 136 3.29 -13.75 9.60
N ARG A 137 2.30 -13.68 8.68
CA ARG A 137 0.90 -14.02 8.95
C ARG A 137 0.49 -15.31 8.24
N ASP A 138 0.10 -16.28 9.04
CA ASP A 138 -0.43 -17.56 8.56
C ASP A 138 -1.93 -17.45 8.30
N LEU A 139 -2.29 -17.04 7.09
CA LEU A 139 -3.67 -17.07 6.61
C LEU A 139 -4.01 -18.43 6.00
N THR A 140 -5.25 -18.89 6.20
CA THR A 140 -5.72 -20.09 5.52
C THR A 140 -5.92 -19.81 4.02
N GLU A 141 -5.92 -20.86 3.19
CA GLU A 141 -6.23 -20.69 1.77
C GLU A 141 -7.63 -20.06 1.56
N ALA A 142 -8.58 -20.33 2.45
CA ALA A 142 -9.91 -19.72 2.41
C ALA A 142 -9.84 -18.20 2.63
N ASP A 143 -9.03 -17.73 3.59
CA ASP A 143 -8.84 -16.30 3.88
C ASP A 143 -8.14 -15.60 2.72
N ILE A 144 -7.08 -16.19 2.18
CA ILE A 144 -6.37 -15.68 1.00
C ILE A 144 -7.35 -15.55 -0.17
N ASN A 145 -8.15 -16.59 -0.42
CA ASN A 145 -9.15 -16.58 -1.48
C ASN A 145 -10.23 -15.52 -1.27
N LYS A 146 -10.64 -15.26 -0.02
CA LYS A 146 -11.58 -14.19 0.31
C LYS A 146 -10.98 -12.82 -0.02
N ILE A 147 -9.71 -12.59 0.33
CA ILE A 147 -9.04 -11.29 0.10
C ILE A 147 -8.99 -10.96 -1.38
N TRP A 148 -8.43 -11.85 -2.21
CA TRP A 148 -8.23 -11.52 -3.63
C TRP A 148 -9.54 -11.54 -4.44
N LYS A 149 -10.50 -12.41 -4.10
CA LYS A 149 -11.80 -12.47 -4.82
C LYS A 149 -12.77 -11.35 -4.47
N ASN A 150 -12.66 -10.75 -3.27
CA ASN A 150 -13.53 -9.64 -2.88
C ASN A 150 -13.04 -8.28 -3.38
N MET A 151 -11.89 -8.23 -4.07
CA MET A 151 -11.33 -7.00 -4.63
C MET A 151 -12.04 -6.54 -5.89
N PHE A 152 -12.49 -7.48 -6.71
CA PHE A 152 -13.18 -7.22 -7.97
C PHE A 152 -14.51 -7.99 -7.99
N THR A 153 -15.53 -7.37 -8.55
CA THR A 153 -16.68 -8.13 -9.04
C THR A 153 -16.28 -8.94 -10.27
N VAL A 154 -16.99 -10.03 -10.56
CA VAL A 154 -16.72 -10.88 -11.75
C VAL A 154 -16.62 -10.05 -13.02
N ALA A 155 -17.56 -9.12 -13.23
CA ALA A 155 -17.56 -8.24 -14.40
C ALA A 155 -16.36 -7.29 -14.47
N GLN A 156 -15.84 -6.82 -13.31
CA GLN A 156 -14.63 -6.01 -13.28
C GLN A 156 -13.38 -6.83 -13.59
N SER A 157 -13.31 -8.08 -13.10
CA SER A 157 -12.22 -9.00 -13.41
C SER A 157 -12.19 -9.33 -14.91
N GLU A 158 -13.32 -9.75 -15.48
CA GLU A 158 -13.42 -10.06 -16.92
C GLU A 158 -13.07 -8.85 -17.79
N ARG A 159 -13.49 -7.64 -17.38
CA ARG A 159 -13.14 -6.41 -18.11
C ARG A 159 -11.66 -6.10 -18.01
N PHE A 160 -11.04 -6.37 -16.86
CA PHE A 160 -9.61 -6.19 -16.66
C PHE A 160 -8.81 -7.14 -17.57
N ASP A 161 -9.15 -8.43 -17.57
CA ASP A 161 -8.49 -9.46 -18.38
C ASP A 161 -8.51 -9.09 -19.88
N GLN A 162 -9.67 -8.66 -20.39
CA GLN A 162 -9.80 -8.19 -21.77
C GLN A 162 -8.87 -7.01 -22.10
N VAL A 163 -8.79 -6.02 -21.21
CA VAL A 163 -7.93 -4.84 -21.41
C VAL A 163 -6.46 -5.24 -21.31
N TYR A 164 -6.11 -6.12 -20.38
CA TYR A 164 -4.75 -6.62 -20.21
C TYR A 164 -4.29 -7.36 -21.47
N GLU A 165 -5.07 -8.33 -21.96
CA GLU A 165 -4.78 -9.06 -23.20
C GLU A 165 -4.62 -8.10 -24.39
N GLU A 166 -5.52 -7.13 -24.55
CA GLU A 166 -5.47 -6.16 -25.66
C GLU A 166 -4.23 -5.26 -25.59
N ARG A 167 -3.87 -4.78 -24.39
CA ARG A 167 -2.80 -3.79 -24.18
C ARG A 167 -1.42 -4.41 -24.09
N MET A 168 -1.31 -5.65 -23.62
CA MET A 168 -0.05 -6.32 -23.36
C MET A 168 0.39 -7.27 -24.49
N LYS A 169 -0.47 -7.54 -25.48
CA LYS A 169 -0.17 -8.45 -26.61
C LYS A 169 1.16 -8.19 -27.35
N ASP A 170 1.60 -6.93 -27.41
CA ASP A 170 2.79 -6.50 -28.16
C ASP A 170 4.03 -6.35 -27.25
N VAL A 171 3.88 -6.58 -25.95
CA VAL A 171 4.97 -6.50 -24.98
C VAL A 171 5.77 -7.79 -25.03
N THR A 172 7.08 -7.68 -25.27
CA THR A 172 8.00 -8.82 -25.41
C THR A 172 8.59 -9.30 -24.08
N LEU A 173 8.32 -8.58 -22.98
CA LEU A 173 8.64 -9.04 -21.64
C LEU A 173 7.80 -10.30 -21.35
N LYS A 174 8.50 -11.44 -21.23
CA LYS A 174 7.90 -12.66 -20.72
C LYS A 174 7.91 -12.61 -19.21
N PHE A 175 6.74 -12.76 -18.62
CA PHE A 175 6.60 -12.85 -17.18
C PHE A 175 6.75 -14.30 -16.72
N ILE A 176 7.03 -14.49 -15.43
CA ILE A 176 7.42 -15.80 -14.87
C ILE A 176 6.36 -16.87 -15.13
N TRP A 177 5.08 -16.51 -15.20
CA TRP A 177 3.94 -17.40 -15.47
C TRP A 177 3.58 -17.56 -16.95
N ASP A 178 4.15 -16.77 -17.88
CA ASP A 178 4.05 -17.06 -19.33
C ASP A 178 4.79 -18.36 -19.71
N MET A 179 5.61 -18.88 -18.78
CA MET A 179 6.34 -20.13 -18.92
C MET A 179 5.61 -21.35 -18.36
N ASP A 180 4.57 -21.16 -17.53
CA ASP A 180 3.82 -22.25 -16.90
C ASP A 180 2.69 -22.80 -17.79
N GLN A 181 2.40 -22.16 -18.93
CA GLN A 181 1.45 -22.67 -19.93
C GLN A 181 2.04 -23.70 -20.92
N GLN A 182 3.27 -24.18 -20.70
CA GLN A 182 3.91 -25.22 -21.51
C GLN A 182 4.13 -26.55 -20.80
N SER A 183 3.58 -26.73 -19.60
CA SER A 183 3.62 -28.02 -18.89
C SER A 183 2.21 -28.61 -18.72
N GLU A 184 1.64 -29.06 -19.83
CA GLU A 184 0.68 -30.19 -19.89
C GLU A 184 1.00 -31.06 -21.12
#